data_AF-A0A7J7H1Z7-F1
#
_entry.id   AF-A0A7J7H1Z7-F1
#
_cell.length_a   1.000
_cell.length_b   1.000
_cell.length_c   1.000
_cell.angle_alpha   90.00
_cell.angle_beta   90.00
_cell.angle_gamma   90.00
#
_symmetry.space_group_name_H-M   'P 1'
#
loop_
_entity.id
_entity.type
_entity.pdbx_description
1 polymer ?
#
loop_
_entity_poly.entity_id
_entity_poly.type
_entity_poly.pdbx_seq_one_letter_code
_entity_poly.pdbx_strand_id
1 'polypeptide(L)'
;MVISHRYLHGGPSDKNFSGTSDVGCGIKVYCFGGAQEVAFFHEYRAGVDWVFVDHPSYHRPRNPYSDIYGAFGDNQFRFSLLCHTACEAPLVLPLGGSTYGEKCLFIVNGWHAGLVPVEEKFEKLGR
;
A
#
# COMPACT_ATOMS: atom_id res chain seq x y z
N MET A 1 -9.61 -2.87 7.82
CA MET A 1 -8.78 -3.30 6.67
C MET A 1 -7.32 -3.51 7.09
N VAL A 2 -6.59 -4.35 6.36
CA VAL A 2 -5.13 -4.47 6.40
C VAL A 2 -4.58 -4.01 5.05
N ILE A 3 -3.59 -3.13 5.05
CA ILE A 3 -2.97 -2.58 3.84
C ILE A 3 -1.55 -3.09 3.73
N SER A 4 -1.19 -3.64 2.58
CA SER A 4 0.17 -4.12 2.28
C SER A 4 0.52 -3.88 0.82
N HIS A 5 1.79 -3.90 0.46
CA HIS A 5 2.21 -3.90 -0.94
C HIS A 5 1.92 -5.26 -1.62
N ARG A 6 1.47 -5.21 -2.87
CA ARG A 6 1.31 -6.35 -3.76
C ARG A 6 2.66 -6.71 -4.38
N TYR A 7 3.46 -7.48 -3.65
CA TYR A 7 4.79 -7.86 -4.09
C TYR A 7 4.74 -9.10 -4.99
N LEU A 8 4.85 -8.90 -6.30
CA LEU A 8 4.87 -9.98 -7.28
C LEU A 8 6.27 -10.22 -7.78
N HIS A 9 6.69 -11.47 -7.88
CA HIS A 9 8.03 -11.80 -8.30
C HIS A 9 8.12 -12.98 -9.26
N GLY A 10 6.98 -13.37 -9.85
CA GLY A 10 6.88 -14.47 -10.80
C GLY A 10 7.16 -15.84 -10.19
N GLY A 11 7.02 -15.96 -8.86
CA GLY A 11 7.33 -17.19 -8.12
C GLY A 11 6.15 -17.72 -7.31
N PRO A 12 6.36 -18.80 -6.54
CA PRO A 12 5.29 -19.47 -5.82
C PRO A 12 4.59 -18.62 -4.76
N SER A 13 5.16 -17.48 -4.34
CA SER A 13 4.56 -16.56 -3.37
C SER A 13 3.48 -15.68 -3.99
N ASP A 14 3.49 -15.47 -5.30
CA ASP A 14 2.48 -14.68 -6.02
C ASP A 14 1.06 -15.26 -5.82
N LYS A 15 0.97 -16.57 -5.56
CA LYS A 15 -0.29 -17.24 -5.20
C LYS A 15 -0.94 -16.68 -3.93
N ASN A 16 -0.20 -15.97 -3.09
CA ASN A 16 -0.76 -15.30 -1.91
C ASN A 16 -1.73 -14.18 -2.29
N PHE A 17 -1.68 -13.70 -3.54
CA PHE A 17 -2.56 -12.67 -4.07
C PHE A 17 -3.60 -13.22 -5.06
N SER A 18 -3.68 -14.55 -5.27
CA SER A 18 -4.57 -15.12 -6.29
C SER A 18 -6.06 -14.97 -5.98
N GLY A 19 -6.41 -14.77 -4.70
CA GLY A 19 -7.79 -14.50 -4.27
C GLY A 19 -8.21 -13.02 -4.40
N THR A 20 -7.29 -12.15 -4.84
CA THR A 20 -7.53 -10.71 -4.89
C THR A 20 -8.11 -10.29 -6.22
N SER A 21 -8.99 -9.28 -6.20
CA SER A 21 -9.57 -8.66 -7.39
C SER A 21 -9.22 -7.18 -7.42
N ASP A 22 -9.06 -6.61 -8.62
CA ASP A 22 -8.87 -5.16 -8.77
C ASP A 22 -10.14 -4.44 -8.28
N VAL A 23 -9.94 -3.42 -7.44
CA VAL A 23 -11.03 -2.58 -6.91
C VAL A 23 -11.53 -1.60 -8.00
N GLY A 24 -10.73 -1.31 -9.02
CA GLY A 24 -11.05 -0.36 -10.08
C GLY A 24 -10.98 1.12 -9.63
N CYS A 25 -10.36 1.39 -8.48
CA CYS A 25 -10.22 2.72 -7.88
C CYS A 25 -8.75 3.13 -7.80
N GLY A 26 -8.09 3.33 -8.95
CA GLY A 26 -6.72 3.82 -8.98
C GLY A 26 -6.62 5.28 -8.53
N ILE A 27 -5.55 5.62 -7.80
CA ILE A 27 -5.28 7.00 -7.36
C ILE A 27 -3.89 7.46 -7.81
N LYS A 28 -3.66 8.77 -7.72
CA LYS A 28 -2.34 9.38 -7.90
C LYS A 28 -1.83 9.90 -6.58
N VAL A 29 -0.66 9.43 -6.18
CA VAL A 29 0.07 9.91 -5.00
C VAL A 29 1.26 10.72 -5.47
N TYR A 30 1.44 11.94 -4.95
CA TYR A 30 2.60 12.77 -5.29
C TYR A 30 3.72 12.54 -4.28
N CYS A 31 4.80 11.92 -4.72
CA CYS A 31 6.01 11.76 -3.91
C CYS A 31 7.24 11.67 -4.82
N PHE A 32 8.43 11.95 -4.26
CA PHE A 32 9.70 11.85 -5.00
C PHE A 32 9.73 12.67 -6.31
N GLY A 33 9.08 13.85 -6.30
CA GLY A 33 9.10 14.79 -7.42
C GLY A 33 8.13 14.50 -8.55
N GLY A 34 7.22 13.53 -8.41
CA GLY A 34 6.24 13.20 -9.45
C GLY A 34 4.99 12.50 -8.94
N ALA A 35 3.99 12.38 -9.82
CA ALA A 35 2.79 11.59 -9.57
C ALA A 35 3.09 10.11 -9.77
N GLN A 36 2.69 9.29 -8.80
CA GLN A 36 2.77 7.84 -8.82
C GLN A 36 1.35 7.29 -8.94
N GLU A 37 1.06 6.56 -10.01
CA GLU A 37 -0.23 5.90 -10.23
C GLU A 37 -0.23 4.56 -9.50
N VAL A 38 -1.16 4.38 -8.57
CA VAL A 38 -1.30 3.15 -7.78
C VAL A 38 -2.67 2.55 -7.97
N ALA A 39 -2.72 1.22 -8.03
CA ALA A 39 -3.95 0.45 -8.04
C ALA A 39 -4.13 -0.30 -6.72
N PHE A 40 -5.37 -0.70 -6.43
CA PHE A 40 -5.70 -1.46 -5.23
C PHE A 40 -6.33 -2.79 -5.63
N PHE A 41 -5.82 -3.85 -5.04
CA PHE A 41 -6.39 -5.19 -5.12
C PHE A 41 -6.98 -5.55 -3.76
N HIS A 42 -8.14 -6.19 -3.76
CA HIS A 42 -8.90 -6.49 -2.55
C HIS A 42 -9.30 -7.95 -2.47
N GLU A 43 -9.27 -8.50 -1.27
CA GLU A 43 -9.87 -9.77 -0.90
C GLU A 43 -10.51 -9.62 0.48
N TYR A 44 -11.79 -9.94 0.61
CA TYR A 44 -12.41 -10.09 1.92
C TYR A 44 -12.22 -11.53 2.42
N ARG A 45 -11.39 -11.72 3.45
CA ARG A 45 -11.07 -13.04 4.00
C ARG A 45 -11.05 -13.04 5.51
N ALA A 46 -11.78 -13.99 6.11
CA ALA A 46 -11.83 -14.20 7.55
C ALA A 46 -12.23 -12.95 8.35
N GLY A 47 -13.20 -12.18 7.84
CA GLY A 47 -13.67 -10.96 8.51
C GLY A 47 -12.80 -9.73 8.30
N VAL A 48 -11.81 -9.80 7.41
CA VAL A 48 -10.82 -8.74 7.18
C VAL A 48 -10.81 -8.35 5.71
N ASP A 49 -10.92 -7.04 5.45
CA ASP A 49 -10.59 -6.45 4.16
C ASP A 49 -9.07 -6.42 3.98
N TRP A 50 -8.53 -7.33 3.17
CA TRP A 50 -7.13 -7.30 2.75
C TRP A 50 -7.00 -6.43 1.51
N VAL A 51 -6.25 -5.35 1.62
CA VAL A 51 -5.99 -4.38 0.56
C VAL A 51 -4.52 -4.44 0.18
N PHE A 52 -4.26 -4.66 -1.09
CA PHE A 52 -2.92 -4.76 -1.65
C PHE A 52 -2.67 -3.62 -2.62
N VAL A 53 -1.70 -2.77 -2.28
CA VAL A 53 -1.27 -1.65 -3.13
C VAL A 53 -0.38 -2.18 -4.23
N ASP A 54 -0.79 -1.98 -5.48
CA ASP A 54 -0.05 -2.39 -6.66
C ASP A 54 0.64 -1.19 -7.31
N HIS A 55 1.92 -1.37 -7.62
CA HIS A 55 2.78 -0.40 -8.31
C HIS A 55 3.95 -1.17 -8.93
N PRO A 56 4.47 -0.79 -10.11
CA PRO A 56 5.58 -1.49 -10.76
C PRO A 56 6.81 -1.68 -9.87
N SER A 57 7.07 -0.76 -8.94
CA SER A 57 8.20 -0.88 -7.99
C SER A 57 8.06 -2.03 -6.98
N TYR A 58 6.90 -2.66 -6.85
CA TYR A 58 6.70 -3.85 -6.02
C TYR A 58 6.84 -5.15 -6.82
N HIS A 59 6.97 -5.09 -8.14
CA HIS A 59 7.06 -6.28 -9.00
C HIS A 59 8.53 -6.67 -9.22
N ARG A 60 9.14 -7.33 -8.24
CA ARG A 60 10.61 -7.50 -8.18
C ARG A 60 11.02 -8.86 -7.61
N PRO A 61 12.14 -9.44 -8.05
CA PRO A 61 12.61 -10.72 -7.54
C PRO A 61 12.97 -10.65 -6.05
N ARG A 62 13.07 -11.82 -5.39
CA ARG A 62 13.54 -11.99 -4.00
C ARG A 62 12.57 -11.43 -2.96
N ASN A 63 13.10 -10.86 -1.88
CA ASN A 63 12.30 -10.39 -0.75
C ASN A 63 12.00 -8.90 -0.89
N PRO A 64 11.03 -8.34 -0.16
CA PRO A 64 10.67 -6.93 -0.29
C PRO A 64 11.81 -5.93 -0.01
N TYR A 65 12.85 -6.29 0.74
CA TYR A 65 13.84 -5.36 1.25
C TYR A 65 15.17 -5.39 0.50
N SER A 66 15.54 -6.54 -0.08
CA SER A 66 16.88 -6.77 -0.62
C SER A 66 16.95 -7.91 -1.65
N ASP A 67 18.04 -7.92 -2.40
CA ASP A 67 18.48 -9.04 -3.21
C ASP A 67 19.89 -9.53 -2.82
N ILE A 68 20.56 -10.26 -3.71
CA ILE A 68 21.92 -10.78 -3.47
C ILE A 68 22.98 -9.68 -3.40
N TYR A 69 22.68 -8.47 -3.88
CA TYR A 69 23.56 -7.31 -3.88
C TYR A 69 23.31 -6.39 -2.68
N GLY A 70 22.34 -6.72 -1.82
CA GLY A 70 22.03 -5.98 -0.61
C GLY A 70 20.67 -5.27 -0.68
N ALA A 71 20.48 -4.27 0.20
CA ALA A 71 19.24 -3.52 0.28
C ALA A 71 18.98 -2.74 -1.01
N PHE A 72 17.73 -2.72 -1.47
CA PHE A 72 17.37 -1.94 -2.64
C PHE A 72 17.49 -0.42 -2.36
N GLY A 73 18.11 0.32 -3.27
CA GLY A 73 18.31 1.76 -3.13
C GLY A 73 17.02 2.58 -3.13
N ASP A 74 15.95 2.06 -3.72
CA ASP A 74 14.62 2.68 -3.81
C ASP A 74 13.68 2.25 -2.67
N ASN A 75 14.18 1.57 -1.62
CA ASN A 75 13.37 1.19 -0.47
C ASN A 75 12.65 2.39 0.16
N GLN A 76 13.35 3.54 0.30
CA GLN A 76 12.73 4.76 0.83
C GLN A 76 11.51 5.18 -0.01
N PHE A 77 11.66 5.21 -1.34
CA PHE A 77 10.57 5.53 -2.26
C PHE A 77 9.39 4.57 -2.10
N ARG A 78 9.66 3.27 -2.16
CA ARG A 78 8.64 2.23 -2.11
C ARG A 78 7.84 2.26 -0.81
N PHE A 79 8.50 2.42 0.32
CA PHE A 79 7.81 2.41 1.62
C PHE A 79 7.16 3.75 1.96
N SER A 80 7.68 4.88 1.45
CA SER A 80 6.94 6.15 1.46
C SER A 80 5.66 6.08 0.62
N LEU A 81 5.74 5.52 -0.60
CA LEU A 81 4.57 5.32 -1.46
C LEU A 81 3.49 4.48 -0.75
N LEU A 82 3.88 3.38 -0.09
CA LEU A 82 2.97 2.59 0.73
C LEU A 82 2.31 3.43 1.82
N CYS A 83 3.08 4.24 2.55
CA CYS A 83 2.56 5.05 3.65
C CYS A 83 1.52 6.08 3.19
N HIS A 84 1.83 6.86 2.13
CA HIS A 84 0.87 7.80 1.56
C HIS A 84 -0.40 7.09 1.08
N THR A 85 -0.23 5.99 0.34
CA THR A 85 -1.36 5.24 -0.20
C THR A 85 -2.22 4.63 0.91
N ALA A 86 -1.60 4.26 2.05
CA ALA A 86 -2.31 3.73 3.20
C ALA A 86 -3.18 4.78 3.90
N CYS A 87 -2.79 6.06 3.90
CA CYS A 87 -3.62 7.16 4.40
C CYS A 87 -4.84 7.42 3.50
N GLU A 88 -4.68 7.28 2.19
CA GLU A 88 -5.75 7.52 1.21
C GLU A 88 -6.77 6.37 1.16
N ALA A 89 -6.34 5.12 1.31
CA ALA A 89 -7.18 3.94 1.10
C ALA A 89 -8.51 3.96 1.91
N PRO A 90 -8.54 4.34 3.20
CA PRO A 90 -9.79 4.44 3.95
C PRO A 90 -10.78 5.47 3.39
N LEU A 91 -10.29 6.51 2.71
CA LEU A 91 -11.08 7.62 2.19
C LEU A 91 -11.66 7.33 0.81
N VAL A 92 -10.97 6.51 0.01
CA VAL A 92 -11.31 6.32 -1.41
C VAL A 92 -11.88 4.95 -1.75
N LEU A 93 -11.60 3.91 -0.95
CA LEU A 93 -12.02 2.54 -1.28
C LEU A 93 -13.42 2.21 -0.73
N PRO A 94 -14.44 1.99 -1.59
CA PRO A 94 -15.81 1.71 -1.16
C PRO A 94 -16.02 0.22 -0.84
N LEU A 95 -15.23 -0.32 0.08
CA LEU A 95 -15.24 -1.74 0.44
C LEU A 95 -16.52 -2.09 1.19
N GLY A 96 -17.32 -3.03 0.67
CA GLY A 96 -18.61 -3.37 1.25
C GLY A 96 -19.71 -2.32 1.04
N GLY A 97 -19.53 -1.39 0.09
CA GLY A 97 -20.53 -0.40 -0.30
C GLY A 97 -20.34 1.00 0.28
N SER A 98 -19.36 1.20 1.17
CA SER A 98 -18.97 2.52 1.66
C SER A 98 -17.49 2.60 1.98
N THR A 99 -16.95 3.82 2.05
CA THR A 99 -15.57 4.06 2.49
C THR A 99 -15.45 3.88 4.00
N TYR A 100 -14.24 3.59 4.49
CA TYR A 100 -13.97 3.55 5.93
C TYR A 100 -13.98 4.94 6.56
N GLY A 101 -13.62 5.97 5.79
CA GLY A 101 -13.64 7.36 6.20
C GLY A 101 -12.47 7.77 7.11
N GLU A 102 -12.61 8.93 7.74
CA GLU A 102 -11.51 9.63 8.43
C GLU A 102 -11.30 9.19 9.89
N LYS A 103 -12.26 8.48 10.48
CA LYS A 103 -12.22 8.08 11.90
C LYS A 103 -11.56 6.72 12.09
N CYS A 104 -10.38 6.55 11.49
CA CYS A 104 -9.60 5.32 11.57
C CYS A 104 -8.57 5.39 12.70
N LEU A 105 -8.32 4.25 13.35
CA LEU A 105 -7.12 4.03 14.16
C LEU A 105 -6.10 3.27 13.33
N PHE A 106 -4.94 3.87 13.09
CA PHE A 106 -3.85 3.21 12.38
C PHE A 106 -2.95 2.43 13.34
N ILE A 107 -2.81 1.13 13.09
CA ILE A 107 -1.81 0.28 13.73
C ILE A 107 -0.73 -0.03 12.70
N VAL A 108 0.44 0.59 12.88
CA VAL A 108 1.55 0.53 11.93
C VAL A 108 2.62 -0.43 12.43
N ASN A 109 3.15 -1.26 11.54
CA ASN A 109 4.09 -2.32 11.89
C ASN A 109 5.42 -2.13 11.16
N GLY A 110 6.52 -2.11 11.90
CA GLY A 110 7.87 -1.99 11.35
C GLY A 110 8.20 -0.62 10.77
N TRP A 111 9.43 -0.47 10.30
CA TRP A 111 9.94 0.80 9.76
C TRP A 111 9.31 1.17 8.42
N HIS A 112 8.91 0.17 7.63
CA HIS A 112 8.30 0.34 6.31
C HIS A 112 6.91 1.01 6.34
N ALA A 113 6.25 1.04 7.50
CA ALA A 113 5.01 1.77 7.73
C ALA A 113 5.19 3.00 8.65
N GLY A 114 6.45 3.33 9.01
CA GLY A 114 6.76 4.31 10.05
C GLY A 114 6.42 5.76 9.68
N LEU A 115 6.15 6.05 8.40
CA LEU A 115 5.83 7.39 7.94
C LEU A 115 4.32 7.72 8.07
N VAL A 116 3.43 6.72 8.12
CA VAL A 116 1.98 6.92 8.29
C VAL A 116 1.60 7.90 9.42
N PRO A 117 2.11 7.77 10.66
CA PRO A 117 1.74 8.72 11.73
C PRO A 117 2.23 10.14 11.50
N VAL A 118 3.22 10.34 10.63
CA VAL A 118 3.75 11.65 10.25
C VAL A 118 2.87 12.27 9.16
N GLU A 119 2.53 11.51 8.12
CA GLU A 119 1.62 11.93 7.04
C GLU A 119 0.26 12.39 7.59
N GLU A 120 -0.35 11.59 8.47
CA GLU A 120 -1.65 11.90 9.06
C GLU A 120 -1.64 13.26 9.78
N LYS A 121 -0.52 13.59 10.43
CA LYS A 121 -0.36 14.86 11.13
C LYS A 121 -0.22 16.03 10.15
N PHE A 122 0.50 15.85 9.04
CA PHE A 122 0.69 16.90 8.05
C PHE A 122 -0.58 17.17 7.24
N GLU A 123 -1.35 16.15 6.88
CA GLU A 123 -2.64 16.33 6.19
C GLU A 123 -3.63 17.12 7.05
N LYS A 124 -3.69 16.85 8.36
CA LYS A 124 -4.54 17.61 9.30
C LYS A 124 -4.13 19.08 9.45
N LEU A 125 -2.91 19.45 9.09
CA LEU A 125 -2.42 20.83 9.13
C LEU A 125 -2.56 21.56 7.79
N GLY A 126 -2.75 20.81 6.70
CA GLY A 126 -2.87 21.34 5.33
C GLY A 126 -4.29 21.34 4.76
N ARG A 127 -5.28 20.76 5.46
CA ARG A 127 -6.71 20.83 5.14
C ARG A 127 -7.42 21.87 5.99
#